data_AF-A0A8H9GBE8-F1
#
_entry.id   AF-A0A8H9GBE8-F1
#
_cell.length_a   1.000
_cell.length_b   1.000
_cell.length_c   1.000
_cell.angle_alpha   90.00
_cell.angle_beta   90.00
_cell.angle_gamma   90.00
#
_symmetry.space_group_name_H-M   'P 1'
#
loop_
_entity.id
_entity.type
_entity.pdbx_description
1 polymer ?
#
loop_
_entity_poly.entity_id
_entity_poly.type
_entity_poly.pdbx_seq_one_letter_code
_entity_poly.pdbx_strand_id
1 'polypeptide(L)'
;MKPGDQTVIYGAGPVGLMAALSATIKGASKVMVVDRHPDRLRLAESIGAIAIDDSEVDPVQAVLDQTMGLGADNGCECVGYQAHEPSGEEQPSRRAGDVAARRGSLTAVADRPRRGG
;
A
#
# COMPACT_ATOMS: atom_id res chain seq x y z
N MET A 1 -9.21 -0.49 8.69
CA MET A 1 -8.23 0.47 9.20
C MET A 1 -8.67 1.04 10.53
N LYS A 2 -7.79 0.89 11.52
CA LYS A 2 -7.88 1.39 12.89
C LYS A 2 -6.71 2.33 13.18
N PRO A 3 -6.84 3.24 14.17
CA PRO A 3 -5.69 3.98 14.67
C PRO A 3 -4.57 3.03 15.11
N GLY A 4 -3.33 3.34 14.73
CA GLY A 4 -2.16 2.52 15.00
C GLY A 4 -1.81 1.52 13.89
N ASP A 5 -2.70 1.25 12.94
CA ASP A 5 -2.43 0.32 11.83
C ASP A 5 -1.29 0.82 10.92
N GLN A 6 -0.50 -0.10 10.40
CA GLN A 6 0.47 0.15 9.33
C GLN A 6 -0.17 -0.24 7.99
N THR A 7 -0.12 0.62 6.99
CA THR A 7 -0.87 0.43 5.74
C THR A 7 -0.01 0.64 4.51
N VAL A 8 -0.16 -0.24 3.52
CA VAL A 8 0.48 -0.14 2.21
C VAL A 8 -0.56 0.21 1.14
N ILE A 9 -0.18 1.06 0.19
CA ILE A 9 -1.02 1.45 -0.95
C ILE A 9 -0.19 1.26 -2.21
N TYR A 10 -0.65 0.41 -3.12
CA TYR A 10 -0.06 0.23 -4.43
C TYR A 10 -0.69 1.19 -5.42
N GLY A 11 0.13 2.05 -6.02
CA GLY A 11 -0.24 3.13 -6.92
C GLY A 11 -0.28 4.49 -6.22
N ALA A 12 0.52 5.44 -6.68
CA ALA A 12 0.56 6.84 -6.26
C ALA A 12 -0.21 7.75 -7.23
N GLY A 13 -1.26 7.23 -7.88
CA GLY A 13 -2.22 8.03 -8.64
C GLY A 13 -3.15 8.84 -7.72
N PRO A 14 -4.07 9.65 -8.28
CA PRO A 14 -4.98 10.48 -7.48
C PRO A 14 -5.75 9.70 -6.41
N VAL A 15 -6.25 8.51 -6.76
CA VAL A 15 -6.98 7.64 -5.83
C VAL A 15 -6.06 7.11 -4.73
N GLY A 16 -4.84 6.68 -5.08
CA GLY A 16 -3.86 6.19 -4.12
C GLY A 16 -3.38 7.26 -3.14
N LEU A 17 -3.12 8.47 -3.62
CA LEU A 17 -2.76 9.61 -2.77
C LEU A 17 -3.91 10.00 -1.83
N MET A 18 -5.15 9.97 -2.30
CA MET A 18 -6.33 10.19 -1.44
C MET A 18 -6.49 9.07 -0.41
N ALA A 19 -6.23 7.81 -0.79
CA ALA A 19 -6.23 6.70 0.15
C ALA A 19 -5.13 6.86 1.22
N ALA A 20 -3.94 7.34 0.83
CA ALA A 20 -2.82 7.58 1.75
C ALA A 20 -3.16 8.70 2.74
N LEU A 21 -3.71 9.81 2.25
CA LEU A 21 -4.16 10.90 3.10
C LEU A 21 -5.28 10.47 4.05
N SER A 22 -6.26 9.71 3.54
CA SER A 22 -7.36 9.15 4.35
C SER A 22 -6.82 8.22 5.44
N ALA A 23 -5.80 7.42 5.13
CA ALA A 23 -5.15 6.55 6.08
C ALA A 23 -4.47 7.33 7.21
N THR A 24 -3.73 8.36 6.87
CA THR A 24 -3.11 9.27 7.84
C THR A 24 -4.16 9.93 8.74
N ILE A 25 -5.24 10.47 8.16
CA ILE A 25 -6.35 11.11 8.92
C ILE A 25 -7.03 10.12 9.86
N LYS A 26 -7.15 8.84 9.48
CA LYS A 26 -7.72 7.77 10.31
C LYS A 26 -6.79 7.29 11.42
N GLY A 27 -5.58 7.85 11.53
CA GLY A 27 -4.63 7.57 12.59
C GLY A 27 -3.72 6.37 12.32
N ALA A 28 -3.50 6.01 11.05
CA ALA A 28 -2.47 5.03 10.70
C ALA A 28 -1.11 5.46 11.29
N SER A 29 -0.39 4.53 11.91
CA SER A 29 0.94 4.82 12.48
C SER A 29 2.02 4.91 11.38
N LYS A 30 1.78 4.21 10.27
CA LYS A 30 2.67 4.19 9.11
C LYS A 30 1.84 4.01 7.84
N VAL A 31 2.09 4.86 6.85
CA VAL A 31 1.49 4.76 5.51
C VAL A 31 2.62 4.63 4.51
N MET A 32 2.59 3.55 3.71
CA MET A 32 3.56 3.24 2.66
C MET A 32 2.85 3.33 1.32
N VAL A 33 3.47 3.96 0.34
CA VAL A 33 2.93 4.09 -1.02
C VAL A 33 3.95 3.54 -2.01
N VAL A 34 3.52 2.59 -2.82
CA VAL A 34 4.34 1.92 -3.84
C VAL A 34 3.96 2.45 -5.21
N ASP A 35 4.90 2.93 -6.02
CA ASP A 35 4.71 3.29 -7.44
C ASP A 35 6.09 3.24 -8.13
N ARG A 36 6.12 3.37 -9.46
CA ARG A 36 7.36 3.47 -10.26
C ARG A 36 7.66 4.88 -10.75
N HIS A 37 6.73 5.82 -10.60
CA HIS A 37 6.89 7.18 -11.12
C HIS A 37 7.44 8.09 -10.01
N PRO A 38 8.69 8.56 -10.10
CA PRO A 38 9.31 9.36 -9.04
C PRO A 38 8.56 10.65 -8.72
N ASP A 39 7.92 11.27 -9.71
CA ASP A 39 7.08 12.46 -9.50
C ASP A 39 5.88 12.18 -8.59
N ARG A 40 5.28 11.00 -8.71
CA ARG A 40 4.12 10.60 -7.89
C ARG A 40 4.57 10.20 -6.48
N LEU A 41 5.71 9.54 -6.38
CA LEU A 41 6.33 9.21 -5.09
C LEU A 41 6.68 10.47 -4.29
N ARG A 42 7.25 11.50 -4.93
CA ARG A 42 7.50 12.81 -4.30
C ARG A 42 6.23 13.46 -3.76
N LEU A 43 5.10 13.31 -4.45
CA LEU A 43 3.80 13.76 -3.95
C LEU A 43 3.34 12.95 -2.73
N ALA A 44 3.52 11.63 -2.74
CA ALA A 44 3.22 10.79 -1.59
C ALA A 44 4.07 11.18 -0.36
N GLU A 45 5.35 11.47 -0.54
CA GLU A 45 6.23 11.96 0.54
C GLU A 45 5.77 13.30 1.09
N SER A 46 5.32 14.22 0.22
CA SER A 46 4.82 15.54 0.64
C SER A 46 3.60 15.49 1.57
N ILE A 47 2.84 14.38 1.56
CA ILE A 47 1.71 14.13 2.46
C ILE A 47 2.07 13.26 3.66
N GLY A 48 3.37 12.99 3.87
CA GLY A 48 3.90 12.24 5.01
C GLY A 48 3.87 10.73 4.86
N ALA A 49 3.63 10.21 3.65
CA ALA A 49 3.75 8.77 3.39
C ALA A 49 5.21 8.37 3.10
N ILE A 50 5.51 7.09 3.34
CA ILE A 50 6.78 6.47 2.97
C ILE A 50 6.66 6.01 1.52
N ALA A 51 7.41 6.63 0.62
CA ALA A 51 7.49 6.20 -0.77
C ALA A 51 8.36 4.94 -0.92
N ILE A 52 7.89 4.01 -1.74
CA ILE A 52 8.61 2.79 -2.15
C ILE A 52 8.61 2.78 -3.68
N ASP A 53 9.79 2.84 -4.28
CA ASP A 53 9.97 2.76 -5.73
C ASP A 53 10.09 1.30 -6.17
N ASP A 54 9.04 0.76 -6.80
CA ASP A 54 9.04 -0.64 -7.25
C ASP A 54 9.85 -0.89 -8.52
N SER A 55 10.45 0.15 -9.11
CA SER A 55 11.42 0.01 -10.20
C SER A 55 12.85 -0.22 -9.70
N GLU A 56 13.15 0.16 -8.45
CA GLU A 56 14.48 0.08 -7.85
C GLU A 56 14.61 -1.05 -6.82
N VAL A 57 13.53 -1.36 -6.10
CA VAL A 57 13.54 -2.38 -5.02
C VAL A 57 12.36 -3.35 -5.13
N ASP A 58 12.49 -4.51 -4.48
CA ASP A 58 11.34 -5.39 -4.27
C ASP A 58 10.37 -4.73 -3.27
N PRO A 59 9.15 -4.35 -3.70
CA PRO A 59 8.20 -3.68 -2.83
C PRO A 59 7.72 -4.58 -1.67
N VAL A 60 7.72 -5.90 -1.84
CA VAL A 60 7.35 -6.85 -0.78
C VAL A 60 8.36 -6.76 0.35
N GLN A 61 9.65 -6.87 0.01
CA GLN A 61 10.73 -6.79 0.98
C GLN A 61 10.78 -5.41 1.63
N ALA A 62 10.61 -4.34 0.84
CA ALA A 62 10.59 -2.97 1.37
C ALA A 62 9.49 -2.77 2.42
N VAL A 63 8.29 -3.30 2.20
CA VAL A 63 7.21 -3.22 3.19
C VAL A 63 7.52 -4.08 4.41
N LEU A 64 8.09 -5.28 4.23
CA LEU A 64 8.52 -6.12 5.36
C LEU A 64 9.56 -5.38 6.21
N ASP A 65 10.55 -4.76 5.60
CA ASP A 65 11.58 -3.99 6.30
C ASP A 65 10.96 -2.81 7.07
N GLN A 66 9.98 -2.14 6.47
CA GLN A 66 9.23 -1.07 7.11
C GLN A 66 8.33 -1.57 8.26
N THR A 67 7.93 -2.83 8.26
CA THR A 67 7.01 -3.41 9.24
C THR A 67 7.69 -4.38 10.20
N MET A 68 9.03 -4.38 10.26
CA MET A 68 9.84 -5.29 11.09
C MET A 68 9.52 -6.78 10.83
N GLY A 69 9.28 -7.11 9.56
CA GLY A 69 8.95 -8.45 9.08
C GLY A 69 7.50 -8.89 9.34
N LEU A 70 6.64 -8.03 9.89
CA LEU A 70 5.25 -8.38 10.21
C LEU A 70 4.28 -8.29 9.03
N GLY A 71 4.64 -7.50 8.01
CA GLY A 71 3.73 -7.11 6.93
C GLY A 71 2.78 -5.98 7.35
N ALA A 72 2.15 -5.36 6.36
CA ALA A 72 1.17 -4.30 6.61
C ALA A 72 -0.14 -4.86 7.20
N ASP A 73 -0.81 -4.08 8.05
CA ASP A 73 -2.11 -4.43 8.63
C ASP A 73 -3.25 -4.26 7.62
N ASN A 74 -3.12 -3.31 6.69
CA ASN A 74 -4.06 -3.10 5.59
C ASN A 74 -3.30 -2.86 4.27
N GLY A 75 -3.95 -3.18 3.15
CA GLY A 75 -3.47 -2.89 1.81
C GLY A 75 -4.56 -2.24 0.94
N CYS A 76 -4.23 -1.21 0.15
CA CYS A 76 -4.99 -0.81 -1.04
C CYS A 76 -4.22 -1.21 -2.29
N GLU A 77 -4.92 -1.80 -3.27
CA GLU A 77 -4.48 -1.78 -4.65
C GLU A 77 -5.24 -0.70 -5.41
N CYS A 78 -4.51 0.35 -5.75
CA CYS A 78 -5.00 1.59 -6.31
C CYS A 78 -4.34 1.83 -7.70
N VAL A 79 -3.80 0.77 -8.33
CA VAL A 79 -3.30 0.76 -9.72
C VAL A 79 -4.46 0.48 -10.68
N GLY A 80 -4.67 1.38 -11.64
CA GLY A 80 -5.71 1.21 -12.65
C GLY A 80 -5.29 0.20 -13.72
N TYR A 81 -6.18 -0.74 -14.05
CA TYR A 81 -6.06 -1.74 -15.14
C TYR A 81 -5.79 -1.15 -16.55
N GLN A 82 -5.74 0.18 -16.70
CA GLN A 82 -5.61 0.88 -17.99
C GLN A 82 -4.24 1.54 -18.21
N ALA A 83 -3.24 1.30 -17.37
CA ALA A 83 -1.87 1.75 -17.60
C ALA A 83 -1.02 0.70 -18.36
N HIS A 84 -1.42 0.43 -19.60
CA HIS A 84 -0.61 -0.01 -20.74
C HIS A 84 0.29 -1.27 -20.60
N GLU A 85 -0.24 -2.44 -21.00
CA GLU A 85 0.54 -3.49 -21.65
C GLU A 85 -0.04 -3.76 -23.05
N PRO A 86 0.76 -3.72 -24.14
CA PRO A 86 0.30 -4.09 -25.49
C PRO A 86 0.04 -5.61 -25.66
N SER A 87 0.36 -6.42 -24.65
CA SER A 87 0.48 -7.88 -24.76
C SER A 87 -0.62 -8.70 -24.10
N GLY A 88 -1.55 -8.09 -23.35
CA GLY A 88 -2.78 -8.78 -22.92
C GLY A 88 -2.58 -10.07 -22.11
N GLU A 89 -1.52 -10.18 -21.31
CA GLU A 89 -1.38 -11.28 -20.35
C GLU A 89 -1.54 -10.78 -18.91
N GLU A 90 -2.52 -11.40 -18.23
CA GLU A 90 -3.05 -10.98 -16.93
C GLU A 90 -2.33 -11.65 -15.75
N GLN A 91 -1.91 -10.88 -14.74
CA GLN A 91 -1.59 -11.41 -13.40
C GLN A 91 -2.13 -10.49 -12.29
N PRO A 92 -3.41 -10.64 -11.90
CA PRO A 92 -4.13 -9.64 -11.10
C PRO A 92 -3.90 -9.63 -9.58
N SER A 93 -2.97 -10.41 -9.01
CA SER A 93 -3.09 -10.74 -7.58
C SER A 93 -1.80 -10.94 -6.76
N ARG A 94 -0.61 -10.87 -7.35
CA ARG A 94 0.62 -11.24 -6.62
C ARG A 94 1.17 -10.17 -5.68
N ARG A 95 0.92 -8.87 -5.89
CA ARG A 95 1.67 -7.81 -5.16
C ARG A 95 1.05 -7.39 -3.83
N ALA A 96 -0.25 -7.17 -3.75
CA ALA A 96 -0.90 -6.76 -2.50
C ALA A 96 -1.14 -7.94 -1.54
N GLY A 97 -1.43 -9.13 -2.08
CA GLY A 97 -1.76 -10.32 -1.30
C GLY A 97 -0.58 -10.95 -0.55
N ASP A 98 0.64 -10.79 -1.08
CA ASP A 98 1.85 -11.40 -0.50
C ASP A 98 2.39 -10.60 0.71
N VAL A 99 2.02 -9.32 0.81
CA VAL A 99 2.53 -8.38 1.84
C VAL A 99 1.52 -8.12 2.96
N ALA A 100 0.22 -8.15 2.64
CA ALA A 100 -0.83 -8.05 3.64
C ALA A 100 -0.88 -9.38 4.41
N ALA A 101 -0.42 -9.38 5.67
CA ALA A 101 -0.36 -10.58 6.49
C ALA A 101 -1.71 -11.31 6.48
N ARG A 102 -1.72 -12.56 5.96
CA ARG A 102 -2.86 -13.48 5.80
C ARG A 102 -3.98 -13.25 6.82
N ARG A 103 -4.96 -12.40 6.47
CA ARG A 103 -6.33 -12.32 7.01
C ARG A 103 -7.06 -11.16 6.32
N GLY A 104 -7.71 -11.50 5.20
CA GLY A 104 -8.65 -10.64 4.47
C GLY A 104 -7.96 -9.76 3.44
N SER A 105 -7.92 -10.22 2.18
CA SER A 105 -7.81 -9.33 1.03
C SER A 105 -8.93 -8.30 1.14
N LEU A 106 -8.56 -7.03 1.28
CA LEU A 106 -9.53 -5.98 1.51
C LEU A 106 -10.13 -5.47 0.20
N THR A 107 -10.95 -6.30 -0.42
CA THR A 107 -12.11 -5.78 -1.17
C THR A 107 -13.03 -5.14 -0.12
N ALA A 108 -12.80 -3.87 0.20
CA ALA A 108 -13.51 -3.08 1.21
C ALA A 108 -13.43 -3.61 2.68
N VAL A 109 -12.91 -2.74 3.55
CA VAL A 109 -13.05 -2.68 5.02
C VAL A 109 -13.55 -3.96 5.74
N ALA A 110 -12.60 -4.78 6.19
CA ALA A 110 -12.80 -5.83 7.19
C ALA A 110 -11.97 -5.48 8.43
N ASP A 111 -12.65 -5.39 9.56
CA ASP A 111 -12.15 -4.89 10.84
C ASP A 111 -11.42 -6.01 11.63
N ARG A 112 -10.14 -5.82 11.99
CA ARG A 112 -9.37 -6.82 12.80
C ARG A 112 -9.73 -6.72 14.30
N PRO A 113 -9.82 -7.80 15.10
CA PRO A 113 -9.89 -7.69 16.56
C PRO A 113 -8.62 -7.02 17.17
N ARG A 114 -8.82 -6.25 18.26
CA ARG A 114 -7.82 -5.37 18.91
C ARG A 114 -6.54 -6.14 19.29
N ARG A 115 -5.35 -5.58 19.00
CA ARG A 115 -4.11 -5.95 19.70
C ARG A 115 -4.21 -5.36 21.10
N GLY A 116 -4.25 -6.21 22.13
CA GLY A 116 -4.17 -5.78 23.52
C GLY A 116 -2.72 -5.59 23.96
N GLY A 117 -2.49 -4.64 24.85
CA GLY A 117 -1.21 -4.37 25.52
C GLY A 117 -0.69 -2.98 25.24
#